data_AF-A0A3Q0L1B0-F1
#
_entry.id   AF-A0A3Q0L1B0-F1
#
_cell.length_a   1.000
_cell.length_b   1.000
_cell.length_c   1.000
_cell.angle_alpha   90.00
_cell.angle_beta   90.00
_cell.angle_gamma   90.00
#
_symmetry.space_group_name_H-M   'P 1'
#
loop_
_entity.id
_entity.type
_entity.pdbx_description
1 polymer ?
#
loop_
_entity_poly.entity_id
_entity_poly.type
_entity_poly.pdbx_seq_one_letter_code
_entity_poly.pdbx_strand_id
1 'polypeptide(L)'
;MTVPRPRSSKYRDLPEGLYFKGKKGYVFRRIDNSCKSLGHDKSRAIALARRYNATYRVDPEIAHPVNLDLIKPHHRKSVERLSTFFARVSARYAADEKPTKETLAMFDSRLEKLDTLLGDRVGMSITLDDVNLVLDAVAAGKSNNVFNRWIAFMSKVFDYASMNR
;
A
#
# COMPACT_ATOMS: atom_id res chain seq x y z
N MET A 1 8.79 17.61 31.50
CA MET A 1 9.26 16.93 30.27
C MET A 1 10.58 16.25 30.57
N THR A 2 10.60 14.92 30.64
CA THR A 2 11.83 14.14 30.85
C THR A 2 12.62 14.08 29.55
N VAL A 3 13.81 14.68 29.54
CA VAL A 3 14.71 14.62 28.39
C VAL A 3 15.14 13.15 28.20
N PRO A 4 14.97 12.55 27.01
CA PRO A 4 15.34 11.16 26.78
C PRO A 4 16.83 10.97 27.08
N ARG A 5 17.19 9.92 27.83
CA ARG A 5 18.59 9.61 28.13
C ARG A 5 19.37 9.51 26.81
N PRO A 6 20.50 10.23 26.65
CA PRO A 6 21.32 10.16 25.45
C PRO A 6 21.72 8.72 25.13
N ARG A 7 21.75 8.39 23.84
CA ARG A 7 22.21 7.07 23.38
C ARG A 7 23.67 6.87 23.79
N SER A 8 24.04 5.64 24.16
CA SER A 8 25.44 5.34 24.44
C SER A 8 26.30 5.51 23.18
N SER A 9 27.57 5.86 23.35
CA SER A 9 28.50 6.16 22.24
C SER A 9 28.50 5.09 21.13
N LYS A 10 28.39 3.80 21.52
CA LYS A 10 28.36 2.64 20.61
C LYS A 10 27.14 2.57 19.69
N TYR A 11 26.04 3.24 20.04
CA TYR A 11 24.76 3.18 19.32
C TYR A 11 24.31 4.54 18.79
N ARG A 12 25.21 5.53 18.76
CA ARG A 12 24.95 6.89 18.30
C ARG A 12 24.52 6.91 16.84
N ASP A 13 25.13 6.07 16.03
CA ASP A 13 24.94 6.01 14.57
C ASP A 13 23.67 5.24 14.16
N LEU A 14 22.91 4.69 15.10
CA LEU A 14 21.69 3.97 14.77
C LEU A 14 20.61 4.96 14.30
N PRO A 15 19.85 4.65 13.24
CA PRO A 15 18.71 5.46 12.84
C PRO A 15 17.69 5.64 13.96
N GLU A 16 16.84 6.65 13.84
CA GLU A 16 15.72 6.84 14.76
C GLU A 16 14.84 5.60 14.83
N GLY A 17 14.38 5.27 16.03
CA GLY A 17 13.55 4.09 16.28
C GLY A 17 14.32 2.77 16.35
N LEU A 18 15.59 2.71 15.95
CA LEU A 18 16.41 1.50 16.05
C LEU A 18 17.21 1.46 17.36
N TYR A 19 17.13 0.33 18.07
CA TYR A 19 17.80 0.09 19.34
C TYR A 19 18.45 -1.29 19.37
N PHE A 20 19.56 -1.43 20.11
CA PHE A 20 20.13 -2.74 20.40
C PHE A 20 19.70 -3.21 21.79
N LYS A 21 19.12 -4.41 21.89
CA LYS A 21 18.60 -5.00 23.13
C LYS A 21 19.24 -6.36 23.46
N GLY A 22 20.56 -6.37 23.64
CA GLY A 22 21.30 -7.55 24.12
C GLY A 22 20.96 -8.82 23.33
N LYS A 23 20.46 -9.86 24.02
CA LYS A 23 20.04 -11.14 23.41
C LYS A 23 18.94 -11.02 22.35
N LYS A 24 18.13 -9.96 22.36
CA LYS A 24 17.08 -9.73 21.35
C LYS A 24 17.63 -9.12 20.05
N GLY A 25 18.90 -8.71 20.03
CA GLY A 25 19.51 -8.05 18.89
C GLY A 25 18.95 -6.65 18.65
N TYR A 26 18.90 -6.24 17.39
CA TYR A 26 18.34 -4.97 16.96
C TYR A 26 16.81 -5.03 16.95
N VAL A 27 16.20 -4.08 17.65
CA VAL A 27 14.75 -3.93 17.76
C VAL A 27 14.37 -2.54 17.27
N PHE A 28 13.37 -2.48 16.41
CA PHE A 28 12.88 -1.26 15.80
C PHE A 28 11.50 -0.89 16.32
N ARG A 29 11.35 0.34 16.81
CA ARG A 29 10.06 0.93 17.19
C ARG A 29 9.50 1.71 16.00
N ARG A 30 8.30 1.35 15.58
CA ARG A 30 7.54 1.98 14.48
C ARG A 30 6.80 3.24 14.95
N ILE A 31 6.15 3.96 14.05
CA ILE A 31 5.40 5.19 14.39
C ILE A 31 4.14 4.90 15.22
N ASP A 32 3.56 3.72 15.05
CA ASP A 32 2.45 3.18 15.85
C ASP A 32 2.87 2.65 17.23
N ASN A 33 4.11 2.92 17.66
CA ASN A 33 4.76 2.38 18.86
C ASN A 33 4.95 0.85 18.91
N SER A 34 4.55 0.10 17.88
CA SER A 34 4.83 -1.34 17.81
C SER A 34 6.33 -1.60 17.66
N CYS A 35 6.80 -2.69 18.26
CA CYS A 35 8.21 -3.08 18.25
C CYS A 35 8.42 -4.35 17.43
N LYS A 36 9.40 -4.32 16.52
CA LYS A 36 9.78 -5.47 15.70
C LYS A 36 11.26 -5.82 15.89
N SER A 37 11.56 -7.10 16.10
CA SER A 37 12.95 -7.58 16.08
C SER A 37 13.44 -7.66 14.63
N LEU A 38 14.66 -7.15 14.40
CA LEU A 38 15.36 -7.17 13.10
C LEU A 38 16.56 -8.12 13.11
N GLY A 39 16.81 -8.85 14.21
CA GLY A 39 17.92 -9.79 14.35
C GLY A 39 19.24 -9.13 14.76
N HIS A 40 20.36 -9.80 14.55
CA HIS A 40 21.69 -9.37 15.05
C HIS A 40 22.59 -8.70 14.00
N ASP A 41 22.19 -8.70 12.73
CA ASP A 41 22.94 -8.03 11.66
C ASP A 41 22.72 -6.51 11.72
N LYS A 42 23.77 -5.77 12.08
CA LYS A 42 23.75 -4.30 12.22
C LYS A 42 23.43 -3.62 10.90
N SER A 43 24.11 -4.00 9.83
CA SER A 43 24.01 -3.33 8.53
C SER A 43 22.61 -3.51 7.94
N ARG A 44 22.08 -4.74 8.01
CA ARG A 44 20.70 -5.04 7.58
C ARG A 44 19.67 -4.29 8.42
N ALA A 45 19.83 -4.26 9.75
CA ALA A 45 18.90 -3.56 10.63
C ALA A 45 18.88 -2.04 10.38
N ILE A 46 20.05 -1.43 10.14
CA ILE A 46 20.18 -0.02 9.77
C ILE A 46 19.48 0.26 8.43
N ALA A 47 19.71 -0.56 7.40
CA ALA A 47 19.09 -0.39 6.09
C ALA A 47 17.55 -0.44 6.16
N LEU A 48 17.01 -1.41 6.90
CA LEU A 48 15.56 -1.54 7.11
C LEU A 48 14.98 -0.35 7.88
N ALA A 49 15.66 0.10 8.93
CA ALA A 49 15.23 1.25 9.73
C ALA A 49 15.24 2.55 8.92
N ARG A 50 16.30 2.80 8.13
CA ARG A 50 16.39 3.97 7.23
C ARG A 50 15.27 3.98 6.21
N ARG A 51 15.01 2.83 5.56
CA ARG A 51 13.93 2.69 4.58
C ARG A 51 12.57 3.01 5.21
N TYR A 52 12.28 2.48 6.40
CA TYR A 52 11.04 2.79 7.09
C TYR A 52 10.93 4.28 7.46
N ASN A 53 11.99 4.87 8.02
CA ASN A 53 11.98 6.28 8.41
C ASN A 53 11.77 7.21 7.20
N ALA A 54 12.40 6.91 6.07
CA ALA A 54 12.21 7.64 4.82
C ALA A 54 10.80 7.52 4.21
N THR A 55 9.97 6.59 4.70
CA THR A 55 8.57 6.45 4.26
C THR A 55 7.59 7.06 5.27
N TYR A 56 7.85 6.89 6.58
CA TYR A 56 6.86 7.16 7.63
C TYR A 56 7.26 8.24 8.64
N ARG A 57 8.51 8.71 8.62
CA ARG A 57 9.03 9.75 9.53
C ARG A 57 9.59 10.96 8.77
N VAL A 58 9.09 11.18 7.56
CA VAL A 58 9.45 12.35 6.76
C VAL A 58 8.57 13.50 7.22
N ASP A 59 9.19 14.66 7.43
CA ASP A 59 8.47 15.90 7.67
C ASP A 59 7.58 16.20 6.46
N PRO A 60 6.26 16.41 6.62
CA PRO A 60 5.36 16.73 5.52
C PRO A 60 5.82 17.92 4.67
N GLU A 61 6.54 18.89 5.25
CA GLU A 61 7.06 20.06 4.52
C GLU A 61 8.31 19.75 3.69
N ILE A 62 9.04 18.68 4.02
CA ILE A 62 10.27 18.24 3.34
C ILE A 62 10.03 16.99 2.48
N ALA A 63 8.83 16.41 2.55
CA ALA A 63 8.41 15.30 1.71
C ALA A 63 8.45 15.72 0.25
N HIS A 64 9.53 15.36 -0.44
CA HIS A 64 9.62 15.57 -1.88
C HIS A 64 8.56 14.68 -2.52
N PRO A 65 7.74 15.21 -3.45
CA PRO A 65 6.89 14.35 -4.26
C PRO A 65 7.77 13.28 -4.88
N VAL A 66 7.31 12.03 -4.82
CA VAL A 66 8.05 10.90 -5.39
C VAL A 66 8.35 11.27 -6.85
N ASN A 67 9.62 11.53 -7.17
CA ASN A 67 10.02 11.82 -8.53
C ASN A 67 9.99 10.48 -9.29
N LEU A 68 8.91 10.29 -10.02
CA LEU A 68 8.59 9.07 -10.76
C LEU A 68 9.66 8.75 -11.82
N ASP A 69 10.39 9.76 -12.31
CA ASP A 69 11.42 9.61 -13.34
C ASP A 69 12.69 8.93 -12.81
N LEU A 70 12.90 8.92 -11.49
CA LEU A 70 14.02 8.25 -10.83
C LEU A 70 13.76 6.77 -10.52
N ILE A 71 12.54 6.27 -10.78
CA ILE A 71 12.19 4.86 -10.63
C ILE A 71 12.74 4.07 -11.82
N LYS A 72 13.65 3.13 -11.56
CA LYS A 72 14.29 2.30 -12.60
C LYS A 72 13.23 1.63 -13.51
N PRO A 73 13.52 1.43 -14.81
CA PRO A 73 12.55 0.90 -15.80
C PRO A 73 11.87 -0.42 -15.40
N HIS A 74 12.58 -1.31 -14.71
CA HIS A 74 12.05 -2.59 -14.21
C HIS A 74 10.94 -2.44 -13.14
N HIS A 75 10.73 -1.23 -12.61
CA HIS A 75 9.65 -0.89 -11.69
C HIS A 75 8.56 -0.03 -12.35
N ARG A 76 8.57 0.26 -13.66
CA ARG A 76 7.54 1.13 -14.29
C ARG A 76 6.11 0.62 -14.15
N LYS A 77 5.90 -0.71 -14.13
CA LYS A 77 4.58 -1.30 -13.83
C LYS A 77 4.05 -0.93 -12.44
N SER A 78 4.91 -0.50 -11.51
CA SER A 78 4.52 -0.03 -10.18
C SER A 78 4.00 1.41 -10.15
N VAL A 79 4.09 2.13 -11.27
CA VAL A 79 3.78 3.56 -11.38
C VAL A 79 2.56 3.81 -12.28
N GLU A 80 2.05 2.78 -12.94
CA GLU A 80 0.86 2.90 -13.76
C GLU A 80 -0.39 3.18 -12.89
N ARG A 81 -1.24 4.05 -13.43
CA ARG A 81 -2.55 4.38 -12.85
C ARG A 81 -3.45 3.15 -12.85
N LEU A 82 -4.34 3.05 -11.87
CA LEU A 82 -5.27 1.94 -11.77
C LEU A 82 -6.14 1.83 -13.04
N SER A 83 -6.52 2.96 -13.61
CA SER A 83 -7.34 3.08 -14.82
C SER A 83 -6.77 2.34 -16.02
N THR A 84 -5.44 2.29 -16.18
CA THR A 84 -4.80 1.62 -17.32
C THR A 84 -5.01 0.11 -17.31
N PHE A 85 -5.41 -0.45 -16.16
CA PHE A 85 -5.62 -1.88 -15.99
C PHE A 85 -7.07 -2.33 -16.25
N PHE A 86 -8.07 -1.45 -16.21
CA PHE A 86 -9.48 -1.88 -16.22
C PHE A 86 -9.91 -2.56 -17.51
N ALA A 87 -9.49 -2.07 -18.67
CA ALA A 87 -9.77 -2.73 -19.94
C ALA A 87 -9.23 -4.19 -19.95
N ARG A 88 -8.03 -4.39 -19.41
CA ARG A 88 -7.43 -5.73 -19.27
C ARG A 88 -8.16 -6.58 -18.23
N VAL A 89 -8.57 -6.00 -17.10
CA VAL A 89 -9.33 -6.70 -16.06
C VAL A 89 -10.66 -7.20 -16.61
N SER A 90 -11.42 -6.35 -17.31
CA SER A 90 -12.69 -6.73 -17.94
C SER A 90 -12.49 -7.86 -18.97
N ALA A 91 -11.50 -7.72 -19.86
CA ALA A 91 -11.20 -8.76 -20.86
C ALA A 91 -10.86 -10.12 -20.22
N ARG A 92 -10.08 -10.12 -19.13
CA ARG A 92 -9.73 -11.34 -18.40
C ARG A 92 -10.92 -11.95 -17.67
N TYR A 93 -11.71 -11.13 -16.99
CA TYR A 93 -12.93 -11.59 -16.34
C TYR A 93 -13.89 -12.25 -17.35
N ALA A 94 -14.05 -11.65 -18.53
CA ALA A 94 -14.86 -12.20 -19.60
C ALA A 94 -14.31 -13.55 -20.12
N ALA A 95 -12.99 -13.67 -20.28
CA ALA A 95 -12.35 -14.89 -20.77
C ALA A 95 -12.38 -16.04 -19.75
N ASP A 96 -12.07 -15.74 -18.48
CA ASP A 96 -11.88 -16.74 -17.43
C ASP A 96 -13.22 -17.23 -16.86
N GLU A 97 -14.16 -16.31 -16.59
CA GLU A 97 -15.43 -16.65 -15.92
C GLU A 97 -16.60 -16.84 -16.89
N LYS A 98 -16.45 -16.43 -18.16
CA LYS A 98 -17.51 -16.52 -19.19
C LYS A 98 -18.89 -16.06 -18.68
N PRO A 99 -18.98 -14.86 -18.10
CA PRO A 99 -20.22 -14.33 -17.53
C PRO A 99 -21.31 -14.15 -18.60
N THR A 100 -22.57 -14.11 -18.17
CA THR A 100 -23.65 -13.65 -19.04
C THR A 100 -23.43 -12.19 -19.45
N LYS A 101 -24.02 -11.76 -20.58
CA LYS A 101 -23.92 -10.37 -21.06
C LYS A 101 -24.32 -9.35 -19.98
N GLU A 102 -25.40 -9.62 -19.25
CA GLU A 102 -25.88 -8.77 -18.16
C GLU A 102 -24.88 -8.71 -17.00
N THR A 103 -24.27 -9.85 -16.65
CA THR A 103 -23.29 -9.92 -15.57
C THR A 103 -22.01 -9.17 -15.93
N LEU A 104 -21.55 -9.29 -17.17
CA LEU A 104 -20.40 -8.53 -17.68
C LEU A 104 -20.68 -7.03 -17.70
N ALA A 105 -21.84 -6.61 -18.21
CA ALA A 105 -22.24 -5.20 -18.20
C ALA A 105 -22.31 -4.61 -16.77
N MET A 106 -22.81 -5.39 -15.80
CA MET A 106 -22.81 -4.98 -14.40
C MET A 106 -21.38 -4.90 -13.81
N PHE A 107 -20.48 -5.80 -14.23
CA PHE A 107 -19.07 -5.76 -13.83
C PHE A 107 -18.38 -4.51 -14.39
N ASP A 108 -18.56 -4.22 -15.68
CA ASP A 108 -17.97 -3.05 -16.35
C ASP A 108 -18.50 -1.74 -15.76
N SER A 109 -19.81 -1.64 -15.48
CA SER A 109 -20.36 -0.45 -14.80
C SER A 109 -19.79 -0.22 -13.40
N ARG A 110 -19.43 -1.30 -12.67
CA ARG A 110 -18.72 -1.16 -11.39
C ARG A 110 -17.25 -0.76 -11.58
N LEU A 111 -16.60 -1.22 -12.65
CA LEU A 111 -15.26 -0.77 -13.00
C LEU A 111 -15.24 0.73 -13.32
N GLU A 112 -16.21 1.24 -14.09
CA GLU A 112 -16.33 2.68 -14.39
C GLU A 112 -16.50 3.53 -13.12
N LYS A 113 -17.27 3.04 -12.14
CA LYS A 113 -17.40 3.69 -10.83
C LYS A 113 -16.09 3.67 -10.06
N LEU A 114 -15.39 2.54 -10.07
CA LEU A 114 -14.08 2.44 -9.43
C LEU A 114 -13.05 3.35 -10.11
N ASP A 115 -13.13 3.51 -11.43
CA ASP A 115 -12.30 4.42 -12.22
C ASP A 115 -12.53 5.88 -11.86
N THR A 116 -13.79 6.27 -11.70
CA THR A 116 -14.13 7.63 -11.27
C THR A 116 -13.56 7.96 -9.88
N LEU A 117 -13.48 6.97 -8.99
CA LEU A 117 -13.07 7.17 -7.59
C LEU A 117 -11.57 7.01 -7.37
N LEU A 118 -10.95 6.03 -8.02
CA LEU A 118 -9.55 5.62 -7.79
C LEU A 118 -8.72 5.48 -9.08
N GLY A 119 -9.28 5.75 -10.25
CA GLY A 119 -8.62 5.54 -11.54
C GLY A 119 -7.28 6.26 -11.66
N ASP A 120 -7.19 7.48 -11.15
CA ASP A 120 -5.97 8.29 -11.19
C ASP A 120 -4.89 7.86 -10.18
N ARG A 121 -5.23 7.01 -9.22
CA ARG A 121 -4.26 6.51 -8.23
C ARG A 121 -3.30 5.54 -8.88
N VAL A 122 -2.04 5.61 -8.46
CA VAL A 122 -1.04 4.60 -8.82
C VAL A 122 -1.38 3.29 -8.09
N GLY A 123 -1.40 2.17 -8.80
CA GLY A 123 -1.84 0.89 -8.22
C GLY A 123 -1.10 0.49 -6.93
N MET A 124 0.20 0.80 -6.81
CA MET A 124 0.97 0.52 -5.58
C MET A 124 0.75 1.51 -4.43
N SER A 125 0.03 2.59 -4.67
CA SER A 125 -0.29 3.62 -3.66
C SER A 125 -1.68 3.44 -3.04
N ILE A 126 -2.46 2.46 -3.50
CA ILE A 126 -3.80 2.19 -2.97
C ILE A 126 -3.67 1.58 -1.57
N THR A 127 -4.32 2.25 -0.62
CA THR A 127 -4.35 1.89 0.80
C THR A 127 -5.73 1.42 1.23
N LEU A 128 -5.86 0.99 2.50
CA LEU A 128 -7.17 0.69 3.09
C LEU A 128 -8.06 1.93 3.18
N ASP A 129 -7.48 3.13 3.31
CA ASP A 129 -8.23 4.38 3.37
C ASP A 129 -8.88 4.68 2.02
N ASP A 130 -8.19 4.39 0.91
CA ASP A 130 -8.73 4.51 -0.44
C ASP A 130 -9.90 3.53 -0.67
N VAL A 131 -9.79 2.31 -0.13
CA VAL A 131 -10.87 1.31 -0.18
C VAL A 131 -12.08 1.78 0.63
N ASN A 132 -11.86 2.34 1.83
CA ASN A 132 -12.93 2.90 2.66
C ASN A 132 -13.63 4.07 1.96
N LEU A 133 -12.87 4.96 1.29
CA LEU A 133 -13.43 6.05 0.51
C LEU A 133 -14.37 5.56 -0.59
N VAL A 134 -14.04 4.46 -1.27
CA VAL A 134 -14.94 3.85 -2.25
C VAL A 134 -16.19 3.30 -1.58
N LEU A 135 -16.05 2.57 -0.47
CA LEU A 135 -17.18 1.97 0.24
C LEU A 135 -18.14 3.03 0.79
N ASP A 136 -17.62 4.14 1.30
CA ASP A 136 -18.44 5.26 1.73
C ASP A 136 -19.22 5.85 0.55
N ALA A 137 -18.61 6.00 -0.62
CA ALA A 137 -19.28 6.52 -1.81
C ALA A 137 -20.39 5.59 -2.35
N VAL A 138 -20.19 4.26 -2.29
CA VAL A 138 -21.07 3.29 -2.99
C VAL A 138 -21.98 2.48 -2.06
N ALA A 139 -21.66 2.40 -0.77
CA ALA A 139 -22.32 1.53 0.19
C ALA A 139 -22.72 2.23 1.50
N ALA A 140 -22.41 3.52 1.71
CA ALA A 140 -22.89 4.24 2.90
C ALA A 140 -24.42 4.21 3.01
N GLY A 141 -24.92 3.84 4.19
CA GLY A 141 -26.36 3.70 4.46
C GLY A 141 -27.05 2.57 3.67
N LYS A 142 -26.30 1.70 2.98
CA LYS A 142 -26.84 0.52 2.28
C LYS A 142 -26.73 -0.72 3.15
N SER A 143 -27.37 -1.81 2.71
CA SER A 143 -27.32 -3.10 3.41
C SER A 143 -25.91 -3.72 3.41
N ASN A 144 -25.62 -4.55 4.43
CA ASN A 144 -24.39 -5.33 4.53
C ASN A 144 -24.11 -6.18 3.28
N ASN A 145 -25.16 -6.64 2.59
CA ASN A 145 -25.01 -7.38 1.34
C ASN A 145 -24.40 -6.53 0.21
N VAL A 146 -24.77 -5.24 0.12
CA VAL A 146 -24.18 -4.32 -0.87
C VAL A 146 -22.71 -4.06 -0.54
N PHE A 147 -22.41 -3.81 0.73
CA PHE A 147 -21.05 -3.64 1.22
C PHE A 147 -20.16 -4.84 0.87
N ASN A 148 -20.60 -6.05 1.23
CA ASN A 148 -19.85 -7.28 0.97
C ASN A 148 -19.64 -7.56 -0.52
N ARG A 149 -20.62 -7.22 -1.36
CA ARG A 149 -20.49 -7.34 -2.82
C ARG A 149 -19.43 -6.40 -3.38
N TRP A 150 -19.32 -5.19 -2.87
CA TRP A 150 -18.28 -4.24 -3.26
C TRP A 150 -16.88 -4.67 -2.81
N ILE A 151 -16.76 -5.20 -1.58
CA ILE A 151 -15.51 -5.80 -1.11
C ILE A 151 -15.08 -6.95 -2.04
N ALA A 152 -15.99 -7.92 -2.30
CA ALA A 152 -15.69 -9.05 -3.15
C ALA A 152 -15.33 -8.63 -4.58
N PHE A 153 -16.02 -7.61 -5.11
CA PHE A 153 -15.71 -7.03 -6.41
C PHE A 153 -14.30 -6.41 -6.45
N MET A 154 -13.95 -5.55 -5.48
CA MET A 154 -12.64 -4.89 -5.46
C MET A 154 -11.50 -5.90 -5.28
N SER A 155 -11.67 -6.89 -4.40
CA SER A 155 -10.70 -8.00 -4.27
C SER A 155 -10.47 -8.69 -5.61
N LYS A 156 -11.55 -9.03 -6.33
CA LYS A 156 -11.48 -9.66 -7.65
C LYS A 156 -10.74 -8.76 -8.66
N VAL A 157 -11.03 -7.47 -8.69
CA VAL A 157 -10.34 -6.52 -9.59
C VAL A 157 -8.83 -6.47 -9.29
N PHE A 158 -8.44 -6.41 -8.02
CA PHE A 158 -7.03 -6.39 -7.64
C PHE A 158 -6.32 -7.72 -7.92
N ASP A 159 -7.00 -8.85 -7.79
CA ASP A 159 -6.46 -10.16 -8.18
C ASP A 159 -6.17 -10.19 -9.70
N TYR A 160 -7.12 -9.76 -10.53
CA TYR A 160 -6.93 -9.67 -11.99
C TYR A 160 -5.89 -8.64 -12.42
N ALA A 161 -5.76 -7.54 -11.67
CA ALA A 161 -4.74 -6.52 -11.93
C ALA A 161 -3.33 -7.00 -11.53
N SER A 162 -3.21 -7.78 -10.45
CA SER A 162 -1.93 -8.24 -9.87
C SER A 162 -1.38 -9.53 -10.48
N MET A 163 -2.23 -10.38 -11.07
CA MET A 163 -1.82 -11.58 -11.81
C MET A 163 -1.12 -11.22 -13.12
N ASN A 164 0.10 -10.72 -12.99
CA ASN A 164 1.11 -10.60 -14.03
C ASN A 164 2.36 -11.34 -13.47
N ARG A 165 2.28 -12.67 -13.40
CA ARG A 165 3.45 -13.55 -13.29
C ARG A 165 3.65 -14.21 -14.63
#